data_AF-A0A1B6MDC1-F1
#
_entry.id   AF-A0A1B6MDC1-F1
#
_cell.length_a   1.000
_cell.length_b   1.000
_cell.length_c   1.000
_cell.angle_alpha   90.00
_cell.angle_beta   90.00
_cell.angle_gamma   90.00
#
_symmetry.space_group_name_H-M   'P 1'
#
loop_
_entity.id
_entity.type
_entity.pdbx_description
1 polymer ?
#
loop_
_entity_poly.entity_id
_entity_poly.type
_entity_poly.pdbx_seq_one_letter_code
_entity_poly.pdbx_strand_id
1 'polypeptide(L)'
;MLNWHAACENCRALGMEMAIIASISEQRDFNSAINSQAPHLDQLWVGLNDLKTEGRFLWVDGSRPRFHNWAPGQPDNHRGEEHCVQVLPPLQYRWNDILCDYQLHYVCQFYE
;
A
#
# COMPACT_ATOMS: atom_id res chain seq x y z
N MET A 1 13.52 -2.46 -5.00
CA MET A 1 12.33 -1.70 -5.45
C MET A 1 11.72 -2.44 -6.63
N LEU A 2 10.39 -2.48 -6.72
CA LEU A 2 9.64 -3.17 -7.77
C LEU A 2 8.39 -2.34 -8.11
N ASN A 3 7.80 -2.57 -9.30
CA ASN A 3 6.44 -2.10 -9.57
C ASN A 3 5.44 -2.85 -8.67
N TRP A 4 4.22 -2.33 -8.57
CA TRP A 4 3.23 -2.87 -7.63
C TRP A 4 2.90 -4.34 -7.89
N HIS A 5 2.78 -4.72 -9.17
CA HIS A 5 2.49 -6.10 -9.59
C HIS A 5 3.62 -7.07 -9.19
N ALA A 6 4.86 -6.73 -9.51
CA ALA A 6 6.03 -7.55 -9.18
C ALA A 6 6.28 -7.60 -7.67
N ALA A 7 6.01 -6.51 -6.93
CA ALA A 7 6.07 -6.51 -5.47
C ALA A 7 5.06 -7.50 -4.87
N CYS A 8 3.82 -7.49 -5.36
CA CYS A 8 2.77 -8.42 -4.96
C CYS A 8 3.16 -9.88 -5.24
N GLU A 9 3.63 -10.17 -6.46
CA GLU A 9 4.11 -11.50 -6.85
C GLU A 9 5.29 -11.96 -5.98
N ASN A 10 6.23 -11.06 -5.67
CA ASN A 10 7.37 -11.38 -4.84
C ASN A 10 6.96 -11.73 -3.40
N CYS A 11 6.00 -11.02 -2.80
CA CYS A 11 5.49 -11.42 -1.48
C CYS A 11 4.85 -12.81 -1.53
N ARG A 12 4.04 -13.10 -2.56
CA ARG A 12 3.40 -14.41 -2.75
C ARG A 12 4.39 -15.53 -2.97
N ALA A 13 5.47 -15.29 -3.72
CA ALA A 13 6.56 -16.25 -3.91
C ALA A 13 7.26 -16.64 -2.60
N LEU A 14 7.19 -15.78 -1.59
CA LEU A 14 7.72 -16.04 -0.24
C LEU A 14 6.68 -16.65 0.71
N GLY A 15 5.50 -17.02 0.22
CA GLY A 15 4.39 -17.50 1.06
C GLY A 15 3.74 -16.41 1.92
N MET A 16 3.95 -15.14 1.55
CA MET A 16 3.42 -13.96 2.22
C MET A 16 2.42 -13.23 1.31
N GLU A 17 1.81 -12.17 1.81
CA GLU A 17 0.99 -11.25 1.02
C GLU A 17 1.55 -9.83 1.14
N MET A 18 1.30 -8.97 0.16
CA MET A 18 1.67 -7.55 0.31
C MET A 18 0.81 -6.90 1.41
N ALA A 19 1.40 -6.00 2.19
CA ALA A 19 0.81 -5.51 3.44
C ALA A 19 -0.63 -5.01 3.30
N ILE A 20 -1.50 -5.46 4.20
CA ILE A 20 -2.91 -5.08 4.31
C ILE A 20 -3.08 -4.34 5.62
N ILE A 21 -3.69 -3.15 5.55
CA ILE A 21 -3.86 -2.27 6.71
C ILE A 21 -5.37 -2.10 6.96
N ALA A 22 -5.97 -3.10 7.61
CA ALA A 22 -7.41 -3.20 7.82
C ALA A 22 -7.91 -2.38 9.02
N SER A 23 -7.02 -1.87 9.88
CA SER A 23 -7.37 -1.14 11.09
C SER A 23 -6.36 -0.05 11.47
N ILE A 24 -6.78 0.85 12.37
CA ILE A 24 -5.88 1.86 12.95
C ILE A 24 -4.76 1.23 13.79
N SER A 25 -4.98 0.04 14.37
CA SER A 25 -3.93 -0.67 15.11
C SER A 25 -2.85 -1.12 14.15
N GLU A 26 -3.24 -1.81 13.07
CA GLU A 26 -2.32 -2.26 12.02
C GLU A 26 -1.57 -1.09 11.38
N GLN A 27 -2.21 0.07 11.19
CA GLN A 27 -1.50 1.26 10.70
C GLN A 27 -0.40 1.72 11.67
N ARG A 28 -0.64 1.68 12.98
CA ARG A 28 0.39 2.05 13.97
C ARG A 28 1.53 1.04 13.97
N ASP A 29 1.22 -0.25 13.89
CA ASP A 29 2.20 -1.31 13.85
C ASP A 29 3.07 -1.20 12.58
N PHE A 30 2.43 -0.96 11.43
CA PHE A 30 3.12 -0.65 10.17
C PHE A 30 4.06 0.55 10.32
N ASN A 31 3.57 1.67 10.86
CA ASN A 31 4.38 2.88 11.04
C ASN A 31 5.58 2.62 11.97
N SER A 32 5.37 1.87 13.05
CA SER A 32 6.43 1.50 13.99
C SER A 32 7.50 0.62 13.35
N ALA A 33 7.09 -0.36 12.55
CA ALA A 33 7.99 -1.25 11.82
C ALA A 33 8.85 -0.46 10.82
N ILE A 34 8.25 0.41 10.02
CA ILE A 34 8.98 1.26 9.07
C ILE A 34 9.91 2.24 9.78
N ASN A 35 9.45 2.93 10.83
CA ASN A 35 10.26 3.88 11.56
C ASN A 35 11.48 3.23 12.24
N SER A 36 11.38 1.97 12.64
CA SER A 36 12.48 1.25 13.29
C SER A 36 13.45 0.60 12.29
N GLN A 37 12.95 0.00 11.22
CA GLN A 37 13.76 -0.80 10.29
C GLN A 37 14.23 -0.02 9.06
N ALA A 38 13.45 0.98 8.64
CA ALA A 38 13.66 1.71 7.40
C ALA A 38 13.25 3.20 7.49
N PRO A 39 13.78 3.97 8.47
CA PRO A 39 13.34 5.34 8.75
C PRO A 39 13.58 6.35 7.62
N HIS A 40 14.36 5.99 6.61
CA HIS A 40 14.73 6.84 5.47
C HIS A 40 13.87 6.60 4.22
N LEU A 41 12.87 5.72 4.29
CA LEU A 41 11.99 5.46 3.15
C LEU A 41 10.90 6.51 3.06
N ASP A 42 10.74 7.09 1.88
CA ASP A 42 9.76 8.13 1.62
C ASP A 42 8.44 7.61 1.06
N GLN A 43 8.46 6.41 0.48
CA GLN A 43 7.30 5.81 -0.18
C GLN A 43 7.41 4.28 -0.25
N LEU A 44 6.28 3.62 -0.02
CA LEU A 44 6.18 2.16 0.11
C LEU A 44 4.89 1.65 -0.52
N TRP A 45 4.95 0.59 -1.30
CA TRP A 45 3.75 -0.13 -1.73
C TRP A 45 3.05 -0.84 -0.58
N VAL A 46 1.71 -0.81 -0.63
CA VAL A 46 0.82 -1.66 0.15
C VAL A 46 -0.15 -2.39 -0.78
N GLY A 47 -0.83 -3.40 -0.25
CA GLY A 47 -1.74 -4.28 -0.99
C GLY A 47 -3.05 -3.64 -1.47
N LEU A 48 -3.27 -2.34 -1.26
CA LEU A 48 -4.51 -1.68 -1.67
C LEU A 48 -4.41 -1.27 -3.14
N ASN A 49 -5.47 -1.53 -3.91
CA ASN A 49 -5.57 -1.22 -5.33
C ASN A 49 -7.03 -1.11 -5.76
N ASP A 50 -7.31 -0.49 -6.89
CA ASP A 50 -8.64 -0.52 -7.52
C ASP A 50 -8.59 -1.01 -8.99
N LEU A 51 -7.53 -1.74 -9.33
CA LEU A 51 -7.23 -2.32 -10.66
C LEU A 51 -8.42 -2.98 -11.37
N LYS A 52 -9.35 -3.56 -10.59
CA LYS A 52 -10.53 -4.24 -11.14
C LYS A 52 -11.67 -3.28 -11.52
N THR A 53 -11.85 -2.21 -10.76
CA THR A 53 -12.95 -1.27 -10.92
C THR A 53 -12.54 0.05 -10.27
N GLU A 54 -12.30 1.05 -11.11
CA GLU A 54 -11.98 2.42 -10.71
C GLU A 54 -12.88 2.92 -9.57
N GLY A 55 -12.26 3.51 -8.54
CA GLY A 55 -12.93 4.02 -7.34
C GLY A 55 -13.40 2.94 -6.37
N ARG A 56 -13.17 1.66 -6.66
CA ARG A 56 -13.51 0.53 -5.77
C ARG A 56 -12.25 -0.20 -5.31
N PHE A 57 -11.62 0.40 -4.31
CA PHE A 57 -10.43 -0.17 -3.68
C PHE A 57 -10.70 -1.50 -2.99
N LEU A 58 -9.81 -2.45 -3.24
CA LEU A 58 -9.74 -3.77 -2.63
C LEU A 58 -8.30 -4.04 -2.18
N TRP A 59 -8.17 -4.72 -1.06
CA TRP A 59 -6.91 -5.32 -0.67
C TRP A 59 -6.59 -6.52 -1.58
N VAL A 60 -5.32 -6.91 -1.66
CA VAL A 60 -4.86 -8.06 -2.46
C VAL A 60 -5.48 -9.40 -2.07
N ASP A 61 -6.05 -9.51 -0.87
CA ASP A 61 -6.87 -10.66 -0.41
C ASP A 61 -8.34 -10.60 -0.88
N GLY A 62 -8.72 -9.54 -1.59
CA GLY A 62 -10.08 -9.27 -2.09
C GLY A 62 -11.02 -8.60 -1.09
N SER A 63 -10.56 -8.33 0.14
CA SER A 63 -11.37 -7.64 1.15
C SER A 63 -11.51 -6.14 0.84
N ARG A 64 -12.61 -5.54 1.30
CA ARG A 64 -12.83 -4.09 1.20
C ARG A 64 -12.20 -3.37 2.38
N PRO A 65 -11.57 -2.20 2.18
CA PRO A 65 -11.06 -1.39 3.28
C PRO A 65 -12.22 -0.94 4.18
N ARG A 66 -12.09 -1.20 5.49
CA ARG A 66 -12.98 -0.67 6.53
C ARG A 66 -12.37 0.53 7.25
N PHE A 67 -11.05 0.66 7.15
CA PHE A 67 -10.24 1.76 7.63
C PHE A 67 -9.62 2.47 6.43
N HIS A 68 -9.45 3.79 6.55
CA HIS A 68 -8.86 4.62 5.51
C HIS A 68 -7.88 5.59 6.14
N ASN A 69 -6.69 5.71 5.56
CA ASN A 69 -5.69 6.70 5.97
C ASN A 69 -5.19 7.55 4.79
N TRP A 70 -6.08 7.84 3.83
CA TRP A 70 -5.79 8.71 2.70
C TRP A 70 -5.22 10.06 3.14
N ALA A 71 -4.25 10.56 2.36
CA ALA A 71 -3.78 11.93 2.45
C ALA A 71 -4.90 12.92 2.10
N PRO A 72 -4.84 14.17 2.57
CA PRO A 72 -5.79 15.20 2.15
C PRO A 72 -5.83 15.31 0.63
N GLY A 73 -7.03 15.15 0.04
CA GLY A 73 -7.24 15.20 -1.41
C GLY A 73 -7.16 13.86 -2.12
N GLN A 74 -6.77 12.77 -1.43
CA GLN A 74 -6.62 11.44 -2.02
C GLN A 74 -7.79 10.50 -1.69
N PRO A 75 -8.06 9.48 -2.51
CA PRO A 75 -7.43 9.23 -3.82
C PRO A 75 -7.93 10.24 -4.87
N ASP A 76 -7.04 10.74 -5.73
CA ASP A 76 -7.37 11.75 -6.74
C ASP A 76 -7.42 11.19 -8.18
N ASN A 77 -7.00 9.94 -8.36
CA ASN A 77 -6.86 9.26 -9.62
C ASN A 77 -6.25 10.18 -10.69
N HIS A 78 -5.06 10.72 -10.42
CA HIS A 78 -4.47 11.74 -11.26
C HIS A 78 -4.34 11.24 -12.71
N ARG A 79 -4.99 11.97 -13.64
CA ARG A 79 -5.11 11.65 -15.08
C ARG A 79 -5.92 10.39 -15.42
N GLY A 80 -6.56 9.75 -14.44
CA GLY A 80 -7.39 8.57 -14.67
C GLY A 80 -6.60 7.26 -14.77
N GLU A 81 -5.36 7.22 -14.25
CA GLU A 81 -4.42 6.11 -14.44
C GLU A 81 -3.84 5.55 -13.12
N GLU A 82 -4.24 6.08 -11.96
CA GLU A 82 -3.63 5.74 -10.67
C GLU A 82 -4.42 4.67 -9.93
N HIS A 83 -3.96 3.41 -10.03
CA HIS A 83 -4.71 2.26 -9.53
C HIS A 83 -4.07 1.51 -8.36
N CYS A 84 -2.89 1.94 -7.91
CA CYS A 84 -2.11 1.27 -6.89
C CYS A 84 -1.76 2.22 -5.75
N VAL A 85 -1.70 1.72 -4.52
CA VAL A 85 -1.59 2.60 -3.34
C VAL A 85 -0.21 2.53 -2.72
N GLN A 86 0.37 3.70 -2.49
CA GLN A 86 1.57 3.89 -1.70
C GLN A 86 1.24 4.49 -0.31
N VAL A 87 2.08 4.18 0.66
CA VAL A 87 2.17 4.86 1.96
C VAL A 87 3.33 5.85 1.92
N LEU A 88 3.12 7.05 2.45
CA LEU A 88 4.10 8.14 2.49
C LEU A 88 4.54 8.44 3.93
N PRO A 89 5.62 7.83 4.46
CA PRO A 89 6.14 8.16 5.79
C PRO A 89 6.35 9.65 6.07
N PRO A 90 6.89 10.48 5.14
CA PRO A 90 7.04 11.92 5.36
C PRO A 90 5.71 12.65 5.56
N LEU A 91 4.61 12.09 5.05
CA LEU A 91 3.25 12.61 5.22
C LEU A 91 2.50 11.84 6.30
N GLN A 92 3.14 11.56 7.44
CA GLN A 92 2.52 10.83 8.57
C GLN A 92 1.92 9.48 8.15
N TYR A 93 2.59 8.77 7.24
CA TYR A 93 2.19 7.46 6.73
C TYR A 93 0.80 7.45 6.06
N ARG A 94 0.40 8.59 5.50
CA ARG A 94 -0.84 8.72 4.73
C ARG A 94 -0.75 8.00 3.39
N TRP A 95 -1.90 7.62 2.86
CA TRP A 95 -2.01 6.86 1.62
C TRP A 95 -2.23 7.79 0.42
N ASN A 96 -1.75 7.35 -0.74
CA ASN A 96 -1.90 8.01 -2.03
C ASN A 96 -2.06 6.92 -3.09
N ASP A 97 -3.05 7.02 -3.98
CA ASP A 97 -3.05 6.25 -5.23
C ASP A 97 -2.00 6.83 -6.17
N ILE A 98 -1.37 5.98 -6.97
CA ILE A 98 -0.32 6.34 -7.91
C ILE A 98 -0.25 5.29 -9.02
N LEU A 99 0.36 5.64 -10.16
CA LEU A 99 0.62 4.72 -11.27
C LEU A 99 1.35 3.46 -10.78
N CYS A 100 0.81 2.28 -11.11
CA CYS A 100 1.32 1.00 -10.64
C CYS A 100 2.76 0.68 -11.10
N ASP A 101 3.25 1.33 -12.15
CA ASP A 101 4.55 1.07 -12.79
C ASP A 101 5.74 1.70 -12.06
N TYR A 102 5.49 2.59 -11.09
CA TYR A 102 6.55 3.18 -10.27
C TYR A 102 7.34 2.10 -9.51
N GLN A 103 8.66 2.26 -9.45
CA GLN A 103 9.53 1.33 -8.75
C GLN A 103 9.69 1.76 -7.29
N LEU A 104 8.96 1.13 -6.36
CA LEU A 104 8.99 1.49 -4.94
C LEU A 104 9.52 0.35 -4.06
N HIS A 105 9.88 0.69 -2.82
CA HIS A 105 9.98 -0.31 -1.76
C HIS A 105 8.59 -0.84 -1.41
N TYR A 106 8.49 -1.99 -0.77
CA TYR A 106 7.21 -2.65 -0.47
C TYR A 106 7.33 -3.44 0.82
N VAL A 107 6.19 -3.72 1.44
CA VAL A 107 6.12 -4.50 2.68
C VAL A 107 5.34 -5.78 2.40
N CYS A 108 5.93 -6.92 2.75
CA CYS A 108 5.23 -8.20 2.81
C CYS A 108 4.82 -8.48 4.25
N GLN A 109 3.67 -9.14 4.43
CA GLN A 109 3.17 -9.60 5.71
C GLN A 109 2.85 -11.09 5.66
N PHE A 110 3.05 -11.76 6.80
CA PHE A 110 2.51 -13.09 7.03
C PHE A 110 1.11 -12.98 7.63
N TYR A 111 0.23 -13.89 7.24
CA TYR A 111 -1.00 -14.17 7.98
C TYR A 111 -0.72 -15.36 8.90
N GLU A 112 -0.94 -15.19 10.20
CA GLU A 112 -1.09 -16.31 11.15
C GLU A 112 -2.50 -16.92 11.05
#